data_AF-A0A2V5TYG8-F1
#
_entry.id   AF-A0A2V5TYG8-F1
#
_cell.length_a   1.000
_cell.length_b   1.000
_cell.length_c   1.000
_cell.angle_alpha   90.00
_cell.angle_beta   90.00
_cell.angle_gamma   90.00
#
_symmetry.space_group_name_H-M   'P 1'
#
loop_
_entity.id
_entity.type
_entity.pdbx_description
1 polymer ?
#
loop_
_entity_poly.entity_id
_entity_poly.type
_entity_poly.pdbx_seq_one_letter_code
_entity_poly.pdbx_strand_id
1 'polypeptide(L)'
;MRIHYGTNRKGCELIAWIGLLAPLFAVGSDSFPAKELIRISSRHQMPMSPKEARLVLAHTGTWQGLGNFSSLYPAIYSPASLLEEKPDGSIVILRGTEQQTVKKTWDERPLWLLFSDVVVEPKPGGYVTDFRRLSAFVCAVQCAAREDPGSAKAIWNRMSEALKETDDFSDGEPNEPASIELQNPRLLLARCIFDHYSKQILKEPSDWPGIYGRMKSLFRDFRQLKTLERLAVRDGLAAAIKAKPSTPDSTEALLVEWSRDPGSSWDIFEQQGPNKNNAPARRIILRGLDAVPDLIPLLTDCRITAHGYPAVMNSPSGIRLLGELADSLLAEITGTNATSLEGRPDGKAYRQWLERCRRVGEEKALAEGIFERRGEKITHVRRGPAEILAQKYPEILSGLCEEFSSKASPDAEAFYLAEAITRAKLPIETRVQVLAGFAQRGPLAHQRQILQELAKIDAAKCAEILLPILQKLPEDSEGPYWTCPEANLAHVVKRLEIDDVWREFLRAAKRSQVGLRLEMMTSMSYGYPYTGPGNRSRRLAFLATFLDDVTLRKMPHDCEQSKFKGPCAAFTFPRITVRDFVVLQIASILGLPDRPNELWTPSQWTELLRKVRSRLADETLPNLEKVK
;
A
#
# COMPACT_ATOMS: atom_id res chain seq x y z
N MET A 1 8.53 3.00 22.07
CA MET A 1 8.30 1.76 22.83
C MET A 1 8.98 0.62 22.06
N ARG A 2 10.18 0.20 22.49
CA ARG A 2 10.90 -0.92 21.88
C ARG A 2 10.20 -2.21 22.30
N ILE A 3 9.49 -2.85 21.39
CA ILE A 3 8.89 -4.16 21.63
C ILE A 3 9.95 -5.18 21.24
N HIS A 4 10.58 -5.79 22.25
CA HIS A 4 11.40 -6.99 22.07
C HIS A 4 10.47 -8.19 21.89
N TYR A 5 10.37 -8.69 20.67
CA TYR A 5 9.84 -10.03 20.45
C TYR A 5 10.95 -11.02 20.76
N GLY A 6 10.78 -11.77 21.86
CA GLY A 6 11.65 -12.88 22.21
C GLY A 6 11.60 -13.94 21.12
N THR A 7 12.70 -14.14 20.42
CA THR A 7 12.92 -15.27 19.51
C THR A 7 12.72 -16.57 20.28
N ASN A 8 11.80 -17.41 19.81
CA ASN A 8 11.52 -18.73 20.36
C ASN A 8 12.70 -19.68 20.09
N ARG A 9 13.76 -19.55 20.91
CA ARG A 9 15.07 -20.22 20.78
C ARG A 9 15.01 -21.74 20.91
N LYS A 10 13.88 -22.30 21.33
CA LYS A 10 13.71 -23.74 21.60
C LYS A 10 13.40 -24.59 20.36
N GLY A 11 13.01 -23.97 19.24
CA GLY A 11 12.87 -24.67 17.95
C GLY A 11 14.21 -24.93 17.24
N CYS A 12 15.20 -24.05 17.47
CA CYS A 12 16.51 -24.13 16.80
C CYS A 12 17.44 -25.18 17.43
N GLU A 13 17.33 -25.45 18.73
CA GLU A 13 18.19 -26.44 19.42
C GLU A 13 17.84 -27.90 19.06
N LEU A 14 16.58 -28.18 18.69
CA LEU A 14 16.17 -29.53 18.27
C LEU A 14 16.61 -29.85 16.83
N ILE A 15 16.76 -28.82 15.98
CA ILE A 15 17.27 -28.97 14.60
C ILE A 15 18.80 -29.14 14.62
N ALA A 16 19.50 -28.51 15.57
CA ALA A 16 20.95 -28.65 15.73
C ALA A 16 21.40 -30.08 16.08
N TRP A 17 20.57 -30.85 16.80
CA TRP A 17 20.89 -32.25 17.14
C TRP A 17 20.58 -33.25 16.02
N ILE A 18 19.69 -32.92 15.08
CA ILE A 18 19.42 -33.76 13.90
C ILE A 18 20.50 -33.55 12.82
N GLY A 19 21.15 -32.38 12.79
CA GLY A 19 22.24 -32.06 11.86
C GLY A 19 23.57 -32.80 12.09
N LEU A 20 23.76 -33.44 13.25
CA LEU A 20 25.01 -34.10 13.63
C LEU A 20 25.10 -35.59 13.21
N LEU A 21 24.06 -36.14 12.57
CA LEU A 21 24.04 -37.52 12.07
C LEU A 21 23.62 -37.63 10.59
N ALA A 22 23.78 -36.58 9.80
CA ALA A 22 23.71 -36.69 8.36
C ALA A 22 25.07 -37.20 7.83
N PRO A 23 25.14 -38.37 7.16
CA PRO A 23 26.35 -38.77 6.47
C PRO A 23 26.70 -37.70 5.42
N LEU A 24 28.00 -37.52 5.18
CA LEU A 24 28.56 -36.89 3.99
C LEU A 24 27.93 -37.51 2.73
N PHE A 25 26.76 -37.02 2.33
CA PHE A 25 26.18 -37.26 1.02
C PHE A 25 26.55 -36.07 0.16
N ALA A 26 27.42 -36.37 -0.81
CA ALA A 26 27.83 -35.50 -1.88
C ALA A 26 26.65 -34.73 -2.47
N VAL A 27 26.91 -33.47 -2.86
CA VAL A 27 26.05 -32.63 -3.71
C VAL A 27 25.51 -33.48 -4.86
N GLY A 28 24.25 -33.90 -4.73
CA GLY A 28 23.63 -34.90 -5.58
C GLY A 28 23.14 -34.29 -6.90
N SER A 29 24.00 -34.39 -7.92
CA SER A 29 23.80 -34.08 -9.34
C SER A 29 23.76 -32.60 -9.76
N ASP A 30 24.82 -32.17 -10.47
CA ASP A 30 24.93 -30.89 -11.20
C ASP A 30 23.96 -30.76 -12.40
N SER A 31 22.97 -31.64 -12.52
CA SER A 31 22.09 -31.72 -13.68
C SER A 31 20.65 -31.37 -13.34
N PHE A 32 20.13 -30.31 -13.95
CA PHE A 32 18.71 -29.93 -13.88
C PHE A 32 17.81 -31.12 -14.29
N PRO A 33 16.91 -31.63 -13.41
CA PRO A 33 16.15 -32.87 -13.65
C PRO A 33 14.93 -32.65 -14.55
N ALA A 34 15.15 -32.09 -15.74
CA ALA A 34 14.13 -31.61 -16.67
C ALA A 34 12.99 -32.60 -16.93
N LYS A 35 13.29 -33.85 -17.31
CA LYS A 35 12.27 -34.85 -17.71
C LYS A 35 11.21 -35.07 -16.63
N GLU A 36 11.63 -35.15 -15.38
CA GLU A 36 10.71 -35.39 -14.27
C GLU A 36 9.90 -34.13 -13.93
N LEU A 37 10.53 -32.97 -13.92
CA LEU A 37 9.86 -31.69 -13.65
C LEU A 37 8.81 -31.36 -14.72
N ILE A 38 9.07 -31.66 -15.99
CA ILE A 38 8.11 -31.52 -17.08
C ILE A 38 6.89 -32.42 -16.84
N ARG A 39 7.11 -33.69 -16.48
CA ARG A 39 6.02 -34.64 -16.20
C ARG A 39 5.12 -34.15 -15.06
N ILE A 40 5.72 -33.63 -13.98
CA ILE A 40 4.98 -33.07 -12.84
C ILE A 40 4.15 -31.86 -13.28
N SER A 41 4.78 -30.95 -14.03
CA SER A 41 4.14 -29.73 -14.56
C SER A 41 2.90 -30.05 -15.39
N SER A 42 3.02 -30.97 -16.35
CA SER A 42 1.89 -31.40 -17.19
C SER A 42 0.78 -32.07 -16.39
N ARG A 43 1.14 -32.96 -15.47
CA ARG A 43 0.18 -33.70 -14.63
C ARG A 43 -0.68 -32.76 -13.77
N HIS A 44 -0.09 -31.69 -13.26
CA HIS A 44 -0.75 -30.72 -12.41
C HIS A 44 -1.09 -29.42 -13.14
N GLN A 45 -1.17 -29.43 -14.47
CA GLN A 45 -1.65 -28.29 -15.26
C GLN A 45 -0.97 -26.97 -14.87
N MET A 46 0.34 -27.02 -14.63
CA MET A 46 1.10 -25.79 -14.37
C MET A 46 1.03 -24.90 -15.61
N PRO A 47 0.85 -23.57 -15.48
CA PRO A 47 0.88 -22.68 -16.62
C PRO A 47 2.18 -22.82 -17.41
N MET A 48 2.05 -23.01 -18.72
CA MET A 48 3.15 -23.16 -19.67
C MET A 48 3.09 -22.07 -20.71
N SER A 49 4.24 -21.54 -21.10
CA SER A 49 4.33 -20.61 -22.23
C SER A 49 4.21 -21.38 -23.55
N PRO A 50 3.66 -20.76 -24.62
CA PRO A 50 3.71 -21.30 -25.98
C PRO A 50 5.15 -21.62 -26.43
N LYS A 51 5.32 -22.56 -27.36
CA LYS A 51 6.66 -23.01 -27.82
C LYS A 51 7.46 -21.87 -28.45
N GLU A 52 6.77 -20.94 -29.10
CA GLU A 52 7.27 -19.79 -29.84
C GLU A 52 7.58 -18.56 -28.96
N ALA A 53 7.13 -18.53 -27.70
CA ALA A 53 7.26 -17.34 -26.84
C ALA A 53 8.73 -17.04 -26.51
N ARG A 54 9.26 -15.86 -26.83
CA ARG A 54 10.70 -15.60 -26.61
C ARG A 54 11.06 -15.58 -25.11
N LEU A 55 12.16 -16.24 -24.72
CA LEU A 55 12.75 -16.06 -23.39
C LEU A 55 13.38 -14.66 -23.30
N VAL A 56 13.05 -13.93 -22.24
CA VAL A 56 13.52 -12.56 -21.99
C VAL A 56 13.88 -12.37 -20.53
N LEU A 57 14.63 -11.31 -20.25
CA LEU A 57 14.70 -10.71 -18.93
C LEU A 57 13.61 -9.64 -18.85
N ALA A 58 12.54 -9.89 -18.09
CA ALA A 58 11.41 -8.97 -17.97
C ALA A 58 11.50 -8.12 -16.70
N HIS A 59 11.16 -6.83 -16.81
CA HIS A 59 11.21 -5.86 -15.71
C HIS A 59 10.29 -6.29 -14.56
N THR A 60 10.80 -6.39 -13.32
CA THR A 60 10.04 -6.88 -12.16
C THR A 60 9.03 -5.89 -11.60
N GLY A 61 9.17 -4.61 -11.98
CA GLY A 61 8.44 -3.50 -11.37
C GLY A 61 9.11 -2.99 -10.10
N THR A 62 10.30 -3.47 -9.79
CA THR A 62 11.09 -3.07 -8.61
C THR A 62 12.47 -2.58 -9.04
N TRP A 63 13.10 -1.83 -8.13
CA TRP A 63 14.41 -1.22 -8.35
C TRP A 63 15.33 -1.52 -7.18
N GLN A 64 16.63 -1.59 -7.45
CA GLN A 64 17.65 -1.79 -6.42
C GLN A 64 18.08 -0.46 -5.84
N GLY A 65 17.94 -0.29 -4.52
CA GLY A 65 18.46 0.87 -3.81
C GLY A 65 19.97 0.99 -3.94
N LEU A 66 20.47 2.18 -4.29
CA LEU A 66 21.91 2.52 -4.27
C LEU A 66 22.28 3.36 -3.03
N GLY A 67 21.37 3.51 -2.07
CA GLY A 67 21.48 4.44 -0.92
C GLY A 67 20.55 5.65 -1.03
N ASN A 68 20.61 6.57 -0.05
CA ASN A 68 19.58 7.59 0.23
C ASN A 68 19.52 8.80 -0.71
N PHE A 69 20.31 8.86 -1.80
CA PHE A 69 20.55 10.12 -2.51
C PHE A 69 20.45 10.06 -4.04
N SER A 70 19.98 8.96 -4.64
CA SER A 70 19.74 8.89 -6.09
C SER A 70 18.29 8.62 -6.42
N SER A 71 17.76 9.31 -7.43
CA SER A 71 16.45 8.97 -8.00
C SER A 71 16.55 7.89 -9.09
N LEU A 72 17.76 7.52 -9.49
CA LEU A 72 18.06 6.67 -10.64
C LEU A 72 18.41 5.23 -10.22
N TYR A 73 17.55 4.61 -9.41
CA TYR A 73 17.74 3.23 -8.95
C TYR A 73 17.76 2.23 -10.12
N PRO A 74 18.76 1.33 -10.24
CA PRO A 74 18.78 0.31 -11.27
C PRO A 74 17.48 -0.52 -11.30
N ALA A 75 16.92 -0.73 -12.48
CA ALA A 75 15.76 -1.60 -12.64
C ALA A 75 16.16 -3.07 -12.44
N ILE A 76 15.29 -3.84 -11.81
CA ILE A 76 15.49 -5.28 -11.61
C ILE A 76 14.76 -6.03 -12.72
N TYR A 77 15.45 -6.97 -13.37
CA TYR A 77 14.88 -7.85 -14.38
C TYR A 77 15.02 -9.32 -13.97
N SER A 78 14.04 -10.15 -14.34
CA SER A 78 14.03 -11.59 -14.06
C SER A 78 13.65 -12.38 -15.31
N PRO A 79 14.14 -13.62 -15.48
CA PRO A 79 13.71 -14.50 -16.57
C PRO A 79 12.19 -14.66 -16.64
N ALA A 80 11.64 -14.57 -17.85
CA ALA A 80 10.22 -14.78 -18.15
C ALA A 80 10.03 -15.12 -19.64
N SER A 81 8.87 -15.69 -20.00
CA SER A 81 8.48 -15.83 -21.41
C SER A 81 7.66 -14.64 -21.87
N LEU A 82 8.07 -14.00 -22.97
CA LEU A 82 7.30 -12.94 -23.63
C LEU A 82 6.19 -13.55 -24.48
N LEU A 83 4.93 -13.26 -24.13
CA LEU A 83 3.76 -13.81 -24.81
C LEU A 83 3.22 -12.88 -25.90
N GLU A 84 3.21 -11.57 -25.63
CA GLU A 84 2.65 -10.56 -26.52
C GLU A 84 3.33 -9.21 -26.29
N GLU A 85 3.60 -8.48 -27.38
CA GLU A 85 3.92 -7.05 -27.36
C GLU A 85 2.70 -6.29 -27.89
N LYS A 86 2.10 -5.45 -27.04
CA LYS A 86 0.87 -4.75 -27.40
C LYS A 86 1.16 -3.44 -28.14
N PRO A 87 0.23 -2.95 -28.98
CA PRO A 87 0.39 -1.67 -29.67
C PRO A 87 0.57 -0.46 -28.73
N ASP A 88 0.07 -0.53 -27.49
CA ASP A 88 0.23 0.51 -26.47
C ASP A 88 1.62 0.51 -25.81
N GLY A 89 2.53 -0.35 -26.25
CA GLY A 89 3.88 -0.52 -25.71
C GLY A 89 3.94 -1.30 -24.40
N SER A 90 2.82 -1.82 -23.89
CA SER A 90 2.80 -2.80 -22.82
C SER A 90 3.13 -4.20 -23.34
N ILE A 91 3.54 -5.10 -22.44
CA ILE A 91 3.84 -6.49 -22.77
C ILE A 91 3.03 -7.44 -21.90
N VAL A 92 2.72 -8.61 -22.45
CA VAL A 92 2.21 -9.75 -21.69
C VAL A 92 3.33 -10.75 -21.53
N ILE A 93 3.64 -11.12 -20.29
CA ILE A 93 4.66 -12.12 -19.97
C ILE A 93 4.06 -13.25 -19.15
N LEU A 94 4.67 -14.43 -19.24
CA LEU A 94 4.52 -15.49 -18.25
C LEU A 94 5.77 -15.47 -17.35
N ARG A 95 5.61 -15.03 -16.09
CA ARG A 95 6.66 -15.05 -15.07
C ARG A 95 6.31 -16.07 -14.00
N GLY A 96 7.10 -17.14 -13.93
CA GLY A 96 6.73 -18.31 -13.14
C GLY A 96 5.39 -18.87 -13.58
N THR A 97 4.43 -18.98 -12.67
CA THR A 97 3.06 -19.47 -12.96
C THR A 97 2.06 -18.36 -13.27
N GLU A 98 2.48 -17.10 -13.34
CA GLU A 98 1.58 -15.95 -13.46
C GLU A 98 1.73 -15.26 -14.81
N GLN A 99 0.61 -15.13 -15.53
CA GLN A 99 0.52 -14.24 -16.68
C GLN A 99 0.34 -12.80 -16.19
N GLN A 100 1.24 -11.92 -16.59
CA GLN A 100 1.30 -10.52 -16.14
C GLN A 100 1.27 -9.59 -17.34
N THR A 101 0.43 -8.56 -17.29
CA THR A 101 0.57 -7.41 -18.20
C THR A 101 1.50 -6.40 -17.54
N VAL A 102 2.70 -6.25 -18.07
CA VAL A 102 3.66 -5.24 -17.62
C VAL A 102 3.50 -4.02 -18.51
N LYS A 103 3.20 -2.88 -17.90
CA LYS A 103 3.04 -1.60 -18.60
C LYS A 103 4.24 -0.72 -18.33
N LYS A 104 4.61 0.13 -19.29
CA LYS A 104 5.49 1.26 -19.00
C LYS A 104 4.76 2.13 -17.99
N THR A 105 5.39 2.32 -16.84
CA THR A 105 4.85 3.16 -15.79
C THR A 105 5.35 4.58 -16.04
N TRP A 106 6.40 4.99 -15.33
CA TRP A 106 6.99 6.34 -15.33
C TRP A 106 8.46 6.32 -15.80
N ASP A 107 8.98 5.11 -16.06
CA ASP A 107 10.37 4.81 -16.38
C ASP A 107 10.51 4.59 -17.90
N GLU A 108 11.54 5.19 -18.51
CA GLU A 108 11.85 5.01 -19.94
C GLU A 108 12.53 3.67 -20.21
N ARG A 109 12.93 2.94 -19.16
CA ARG A 109 13.61 1.66 -19.30
C ARG A 109 12.79 0.63 -20.09
N PRO A 110 13.47 -0.26 -20.84
CA PRO A 110 12.80 -1.34 -21.56
C PRO A 110 11.97 -2.21 -20.63
N LEU A 111 10.77 -2.61 -21.04
CA LEU A 111 9.96 -3.55 -20.25
C LEU A 111 10.56 -4.96 -20.24
N TRP A 112 11.41 -5.26 -21.21
CA TRP A 112 12.16 -6.49 -21.31
C TRP A 112 13.50 -6.24 -22.01
N LEU A 113 14.47 -7.11 -21.74
CA LEU A 113 15.78 -7.19 -22.39
C LEU A 113 15.96 -8.59 -23.00
N LEU A 114 16.83 -8.70 -24.01
CA LEU A 114 17.24 -10.01 -24.50
C LEU A 114 17.77 -10.85 -23.33
N PHE A 115 17.41 -12.12 -23.30
CA PHE A 115 17.88 -13.02 -22.26
C PHE A 115 19.42 -13.06 -22.27
N SER A 116 19.99 -12.89 -21.09
CA SER A 116 21.41 -13.04 -20.84
C SER A 116 21.57 -13.61 -19.44
N ASP A 117 22.52 -14.51 -19.29
CA ASP A 117 22.96 -15.04 -18.01
C ASP A 117 24.17 -14.25 -17.47
N VAL A 118 24.53 -13.11 -18.04
CA VAL A 118 25.66 -12.29 -17.55
C VAL A 118 25.23 -11.47 -16.33
N VAL A 119 26.06 -11.51 -15.28
CA VAL A 119 25.88 -10.66 -14.08
C VAL A 119 26.23 -9.22 -14.45
N VAL A 120 25.33 -8.29 -14.09
CA VAL A 120 25.47 -6.86 -14.39
C VAL A 120 25.66 -6.09 -13.10
N GLU A 121 26.71 -5.28 -13.03
CA GLU A 121 26.97 -4.42 -11.86
C GLU A 121 25.91 -3.31 -11.73
N PRO A 122 25.37 -3.08 -10.52
CA PRO A 122 24.41 -2.01 -10.28
C PRO A 122 25.05 -0.64 -10.50
N LYS A 123 24.46 0.20 -11.37
CA LYS A 123 24.87 1.60 -11.58
C LYS A 123 23.67 2.54 -11.75
N PRO A 124 23.77 3.83 -11.40
CA PRO A 124 22.67 4.78 -11.58
C PRO A 124 22.12 4.76 -13.00
N GLY A 125 20.80 4.64 -13.14
CA GLY A 125 20.12 4.55 -14.44
C GLY A 125 20.20 3.18 -15.12
N GLY A 126 21.07 2.27 -14.67
CA GLY A 126 21.28 0.94 -15.24
C GLY A 126 20.21 -0.10 -14.86
N TYR A 127 20.61 -1.37 -14.89
CA TYR A 127 19.78 -2.50 -14.51
C TYR A 127 20.60 -3.59 -13.82
N VAL A 128 19.89 -4.50 -13.15
CA VAL A 128 20.43 -5.73 -12.57
C VAL A 128 19.53 -6.91 -12.90
N THR A 129 20.06 -8.12 -12.82
CA THR A 129 19.32 -9.36 -13.05
C THR A 129 19.13 -10.11 -11.75
N ASP A 130 17.89 -10.52 -11.46
CA ASP A 130 17.53 -11.30 -10.28
C ASP A 130 17.13 -12.72 -10.68
N PHE A 131 18.06 -13.66 -10.47
CA PHE A 131 17.85 -15.09 -10.67
C PHE A 131 17.44 -15.82 -9.38
N ARG A 132 17.40 -15.16 -8.23
CA ARG A 132 17.10 -15.76 -6.91
C ARG A 132 15.60 -15.94 -6.69
N ARG A 133 14.82 -16.07 -7.76
CA ARG A 133 13.36 -16.10 -7.70
C ARG A 133 12.83 -17.51 -7.94
N LEU A 134 11.81 -17.92 -7.21
CA LEU A 134 11.02 -19.12 -7.50
C LEU A 134 10.44 -19.07 -8.92
N SER A 135 10.09 -17.86 -9.39
CA SER A 135 9.65 -17.66 -10.76
C SER A 135 10.73 -17.98 -11.81
N ALA A 136 12.02 -17.79 -11.50
CA ALA A 136 13.13 -18.20 -12.37
C ALA A 136 13.28 -19.73 -12.40
N PHE A 137 13.12 -20.42 -11.26
CA PHE A 137 13.07 -21.89 -11.22
C PHE A 137 11.97 -22.45 -12.13
N VAL A 138 10.75 -21.93 -12.00
CA VAL A 138 9.62 -22.34 -12.85
C VAL A 138 9.88 -22.01 -14.32
N CYS A 139 10.52 -20.87 -14.62
CA CYS A 139 10.91 -20.50 -15.98
C CYS A 139 11.90 -21.52 -16.59
N ALA A 140 12.87 -22.02 -15.82
CA ALA A 140 13.76 -23.09 -16.28
C ALA A 140 12.99 -24.38 -16.66
N VAL A 141 11.98 -24.76 -15.87
CA VAL A 141 11.10 -25.91 -16.18
C VAL A 141 10.32 -25.67 -17.48
N GLN A 142 9.80 -24.45 -17.67
CA GLN A 142 9.08 -24.06 -18.88
C GLN A 142 9.98 -24.09 -20.12
N CYS A 143 11.21 -23.59 -20.04
CA CYS A 143 12.20 -23.67 -21.12
C CYS A 143 12.48 -25.11 -21.52
N ALA A 144 12.72 -25.99 -20.53
CA ALA A 144 12.98 -27.40 -20.83
C ALA A 144 11.77 -28.12 -21.44
N ALA A 145 10.56 -27.81 -20.99
CA ALA A 145 9.32 -28.35 -21.57
C ALA A 145 9.11 -27.92 -23.03
N ARG A 146 9.71 -26.81 -23.43
CA ARG A 146 9.66 -26.25 -24.78
C ARG A 146 10.84 -26.68 -25.65
N GLU A 147 11.57 -27.71 -25.23
CA GLU A 147 12.72 -28.25 -25.97
C GLU A 147 13.88 -27.24 -26.06
N ASP A 148 14.00 -26.32 -25.09
CA ASP A 148 15.15 -25.44 -24.89
C ASP A 148 15.92 -25.82 -23.61
N PRO A 149 16.65 -26.95 -23.60
CA PRO A 149 17.42 -27.39 -22.45
C PRO A 149 18.62 -26.49 -22.15
N GLY A 150 19.10 -25.72 -23.15
CA GLY A 150 20.24 -24.81 -23.01
C GLY A 150 19.90 -23.66 -22.07
N SER A 151 18.82 -22.93 -22.37
CA SER A 151 18.36 -21.84 -21.51
C SER A 151 17.89 -22.35 -20.15
N ALA A 152 17.23 -23.51 -20.09
CA ALA A 152 16.84 -24.11 -18.82
C ALA A 152 18.04 -24.35 -17.89
N LYS A 153 19.13 -24.90 -18.44
CA LYS A 153 20.38 -25.11 -17.69
C LYS A 153 21.05 -23.80 -17.30
N ALA A 154 21.06 -22.80 -18.18
CA ALA A 154 21.64 -21.48 -17.87
C ALA A 154 20.91 -20.81 -16.68
N ILE A 155 19.57 -20.79 -16.71
CA ILE A 155 18.76 -20.24 -15.60
C ILE A 155 18.99 -21.02 -14.31
N TRP A 156 18.98 -22.36 -14.37
CA TRP A 156 19.23 -23.22 -13.21
C TRP A 156 20.59 -22.96 -12.57
N ASN A 157 21.64 -22.85 -13.38
CA ASN A 157 23.00 -22.60 -12.90
C ASN A 157 23.11 -21.23 -12.23
N ARG A 158 22.59 -20.17 -12.86
CA ARG A 158 22.62 -18.82 -12.29
C ARG A 158 21.82 -18.69 -11.00
N MET A 159 20.65 -19.31 -10.95
CA MET A 159 19.87 -19.38 -9.72
C MET A 159 20.67 -20.09 -8.62
N SER A 160 21.26 -21.25 -8.92
CA SER A 160 22.05 -22.03 -7.94
C SER A 160 23.29 -21.27 -7.47
N GLU A 161 23.96 -20.51 -8.34
CA GLU A 161 25.09 -19.65 -7.98
C GLU A 161 24.64 -18.51 -7.06
N ALA A 162 23.60 -17.77 -7.45
CA ALA A 162 23.11 -16.63 -6.68
C ALA A 162 22.59 -17.04 -5.29
N LEU A 163 22.02 -18.25 -5.16
CA LEU A 163 21.54 -18.78 -3.89
C LEU A 163 22.65 -19.28 -2.97
N LYS A 164 23.88 -19.54 -3.47
CA LYS A 164 25.03 -19.85 -2.58
C LYS A 164 25.46 -18.64 -1.76
N GLU A 165 25.21 -17.43 -2.25
CA GLU A 165 25.63 -16.19 -1.59
C GLU A 165 24.64 -15.77 -0.49
N THR A 166 23.33 -15.98 -0.70
CA THR A 166 22.30 -15.43 0.20
C THR A 166 21.38 -16.49 0.84
N ASP A 167 21.35 -17.71 0.28
CA ASP A 167 20.56 -18.86 0.74
C ASP A 167 19.04 -18.62 0.92
N ASP A 168 18.48 -17.65 0.17
CA ASP A 168 17.08 -17.23 0.23
C ASP A 168 16.49 -16.91 -1.16
N PHE A 169 15.21 -17.23 -1.36
CA PHE A 169 14.48 -16.82 -2.55
C PHE A 169 13.92 -15.40 -2.38
N SER A 170 14.19 -14.51 -3.33
CA SER A 170 13.74 -13.10 -3.31
C SER A 170 12.21 -12.93 -3.40
N ASP A 171 11.50 -13.95 -3.87
CA ASP A 171 10.03 -14.03 -3.88
C ASP A 171 9.49 -15.30 -3.19
N GLY A 172 10.31 -15.92 -2.32
CA GLY A 172 9.92 -17.06 -1.49
C GLY A 172 9.60 -16.68 -0.04
N GLU A 173 9.28 -17.69 0.77
CA GLU A 173 8.97 -17.50 2.19
C GLU A 173 10.26 -17.38 3.03
N PRO A 174 10.36 -16.44 3.99
CA PRO A 174 11.62 -16.01 4.60
C PRO A 174 12.31 -17.02 5.55
N ASN A 175 11.78 -18.23 5.74
CA ASN A 175 12.23 -19.16 6.78
C ASN A 175 12.66 -20.55 6.28
N GLU A 176 12.69 -20.78 4.96
CA GLU A 176 13.16 -22.04 4.38
C GLU A 176 14.46 -21.79 3.57
N PRO A 177 15.62 -22.35 3.98
CA PRO A 177 16.87 -22.17 3.26
C PRO A 177 16.75 -22.70 1.83
N ALA A 178 17.06 -21.85 0.85
CA ALA A 178 16.91 -22.19 -0.56
C ALA A 178 17.79 -23.40 -0.95
N SER A 179 18.97 -23.53 -0.32
CA SER A 179 19.88 -24.67 -0.46
C SER A 179 19.24 -26.01 -0.08
N ILE A 180 18.35 -26.05 0.92
CA ILE A 180 17.63 -27.26 1.32
C ILE A 180 16.54 -27.58 0.29
N GLU A 181 15.81 -26.57 -0.18
CA GLU A 181 14.75 -26.76 -1.16
C GLU A 181 15.27 -27.25 -2.51
N LEU A 182 16.43 -26.75 -2.95
CA LEU A 182 17.08 -27.16 -4.20
C LEU A 182 17.55 -28.62 -4.19
N GLN A 183 17.75 -29.24 -3.03
CA GLN A 183 18.05 -30.67 -2.93
C GLN A 183 16.87 -31.55 -3.38
N ASN A 184 15.65 -31.01 -3.39
CA ASN A 184 14.46 -31.71 -3.86
C ASN A 184 13.66 -30.86 -4.87
N PRO A 185 14.15 -30.71 -6.12
CA PRO A 185 13.50 -29.89 -7.14
C PRO A 185 12.05 -30.31 -7.44
N ARG A 186 11.72 -31.60 -7.22
CA ARG A 186 10.35 -32.11 -7.38
C ARG A 186 9.40 -31.52 -6.35
N LEU A 187 9.82 -31.49 -5.08
CA LEU A 187 9.03 -30.91 -4.00
C LEU A 187 8.95 -29.39 -4.12
N LEU A 188 10.05 -28.73 -4.53
CA LEU A 188 10.07 -27.31 -4.85
C LEU A 188 9.06 -26.94 -5.94
N LEU A 189 9.00 -27.73 -7.03
CA LEU A 189 8.01 -27.53 -8.09
C LEU A 189 6.58 -27.75 -7.58
N ALA A 190 6.35 -28.79 -6.76
CA ALA A 190 5.04 -29.03 -6.16
C ALA A 190 4.59 -27.86 -5.27
N ARG A 191 5.51 -27.22 -4.53
CA ARG A 191 5.24 -25.99 -3.79
C ARG A 191 4.86 -24.84 -4.72
N CYS A 192 5.63 -24.59 -5.77
CA CYS A 192 5.31 -23.53 -6.74
C CYS A 192 3.91 -23.71 -7.36
N ILE A 193 3.50 -24.95 -7.63
CA ILE A 193 2.17 -25.29 -8.13
C ILE A 193 1.09 -25.06 -7.05
N PHE A 194 1.36 -25.42 -5.79
CA PHE A 194 0.44 -25.12 -4.69
C PHE A 194 0.23 -23.61 -4.50
N ASP A 195 1.32 -22.83 -4.52
CA ASP A 195 1.26 -21.38 -4.37
C ASP A 195 0.47 -20.74 -5.52
N HIS A 196 0.59 -21.28 -6.74
CA HIS A 196 -0.23 -20.89 -7.87
C HIS A 196 -1.73 -21.14 -7.62
N TYR A 197 -2.10 -22.34 -7.17
CA TYR A 197 -3.50 -22.63 -6.85
C TYR A 197 -4.01 -21.76 -5.70
N SER A 198 -3.20 -21.48 -4.68
CA SER A 198 -3.56 -20.57 -3.59
C SER A 198 -3.82 -19.15 -4.10
N LYS A 199 -3.01 -18.66 -5.04
CA LYS A 199 -3.27 -17.36 -5.70
C LYS A 199 -4.55 -17.38 -6.55
N GLN A 200 -4.89 -18.49 -7.19
CA GLN A 200 -6.15 -18.61 -7.92
C GLN A 200 -7.38 -18.53 -7.00
N ILE A 201 -7.31 -19.02 -5.75
CA ILE A 201 -8.41 -18.88 -4.77
C ILE A 201 -8.80 -17.41 -4.60
N LEU A 202 -7.81 -16.51 -4.59
CA LEU A 202 -8.00 -15.06 -4.43
C LEU A 202 -8.59 -14.38 -5.67
N LYS A 203 -8.37 -14.96 -6.87
CA LYS A 203 -8.74 -14.35 -8.16
C LYS A 203 -10.06 -14.88 -8.73
N GLU A 204 -10.35 -16.16 -8.51
CA GLU A 204 -11.43 -16.88 -9.19
C GLU A 204 -12.32 -17.64 -8.19
N PRO A 205 -13.12 -16.93 -7.36
CA PRO A 205 -14.06 -17.55 -6.44
C PRO A 205 -15.03 -18.55 -7.09
N SER A 206 -15.33 -18.36 -8.37
CA SER A 206 -16.20 -19.24 -9.16
C SER A 206 -15.58 -20.62 -9.48
N ASP A 207 -14.24 -20.76 -9.52
CA ASP A 207 -13.57 -22.05 -9.79
C ASP A 207 -13.03 -22.74 -8.52
N TRP A 208 -13.47 -22.33 -7.33
CA TRP A 208 -13.07 -22.97 -6.07
C TRP A 208 -13.19 -24.51 -6.08
N PRO A 209 -14.27 -25.13 -6.62
CA PRO A 209 -14.34 -26.59 -6.75
C PRO A 209 -13.23 -27.20 -7.62
N GLY A 210 -12.89 -26.55 -8.73
CA GLY A 210 -11.82 -26.99 -9.64
C GLY A 210 -10.46 -26.90 -8.97
N ILE A 211 -10.17 -25.75 -8.35
CA ILE A 211 -8.94 -25.52 -7.58
C ILE A 211 -8.78 -26.56 -6.47
N TYR A 212 -9.84 -26.83 -5.70
CA TYR A 212 -9.83 -27.84 -4.65
C TYR A 212 -9.50 -29.24 -5.18
N GLY A 213 -10.08 -29.63 -6.32
CA GLY A 213 -9.78 -30.89 -7.00
C GLY A 213 -8.29 -31.01 -7.37
N ARG A 214 -7.71 -29.94 -7.93
CA ARG A 214 -6.30 -29.87 -8.32
C ARG A 214 -5.36 -29.96 -7.11
N MET A 215 -5.65 -29.21 -6.04
CA MET A 215 -4.90 -29.27 -4.77
C MET A 215 -4.93 -30.67 -4.14
N LYS A 216 -6.10 -31.33 -4.13
CA LYS A 216 -6.23 -32.69 -3.59
C LYS A 216 -5.38 -33.70 -4.37
N SER A 217 -5.32 -33.57 -5.70
CA SER A 217 -4.45 -34.41 -6.53
C SER A 217 -2.98 -34.16 -6.22
N LEU A 218 -2.57 -32.90 -6.09
CA LEU A 218 -1.20 -32.52 -5.74
C LEU A 218 -0.75 -33.13 -4.41
N PHE A 219 -1.55 -33.01 -3.35
CA PHE A 219 -1.23 -33.61 -2.04
C PHE A 219 -1.25 -35.14 -2.01
N ARG A 220 -1.97 -35.79 -2.94
CA ARG A 220 -1.89 -37.24 -3.08
C ARG A 220 -0.53 -37.67 -3.62
N ASP A 221 -0.02 -36.91 -4.59
CA ASP A 221 1.23 -37.22 -5.30
C ASP A 221 2.48 -36.76 -4.50
N PHE A 222 2.34 -35.70 -3.68
CA PHE A 222 3.41 -35.14 -2.84
C PHE A 222 2.99 -35.09 -1.38
N ARG A 223 3.19 -36.18 -0.64
CA ARG A 223 2.81 -36.26 0.79
C ARG A 223 3.62 -35.28 1.65
N GLN A 224 4.88 -35.04 1.31
CA GLN A 224 5.78 -34.11 2.00
C GLN A 224 5.31 -32.65 1.91
N LEU A 225 4.44 -32.32 0.95
CA LEU A 225 3.90 -30.97 0.80
C LEU A 225 2.86 -30.64 1.90
N LYS A 226 2.34 -31.64 2.62
CA LYS A 226 1.30 -31.47 3.63
C LYS A 226 1.86 -30.89 4.93
N THR A 227 1.93 -29.57 5.00
CA THR A 227 2.13 -28.83 6.26
C THR A 227 0.78 -28.44 6.85
N LEU A 228 0.76 -28.02 8.13
CA LEU A 228 -0.48 -27.61 8.80
C LEU A 228 -1.15 -26.44 8.07
N GLU A 229 -0.35 -25.48 7.59
CA GLU A 229 -0.79 -24.27 6.91
C GLU A 229 -1.42 -24.61 5.55
N ARG A 230 -0.75 -25.46 4.75
CA ARG A 230 -1.26 -25.86 3.43
C ARG A 230 -2.49 -26.76 3.53
N LEU A 231 -2.58 -27.58 4.58
CA LEU A 231 -3.78 -28.35 4.89
C LEU A 231 -4.94 -27.44 5.31
N ALA A 232 -4.67 -26.40 6.12
CA ALA A 232 -5.68 -25.42 6.50
C ALA A 232 -6.27 -24.68 5.29
N VAL A 233 -5.45 -24.29 4.31
CA VAL A 233 -5.94 -23.70 3.05
C VAL A 233 -6.89 -24.65 2.32
N ARG A 234 -6.48 -25.92 2.14
CA ARG A 234 -7.31 -26.93 1.48
C ARG A 234 -8.62 -27.18 2.22
N ASP A 235 -8.55 -27.32 3.53
CA ASP A 235 -9.71 -27.68 4.36
C ASP A 235 -10.68 -26.52 4.50
N GLY A 236 -10.17 -25.28 4.58
CA GLY A 236 -10.97 -24.07 4.53
C GLY A 236 -11.66 -23.88 3.17
N LEU A 237 -10.98 -24.21 2.06
CA LEU A 237 -11.59 -24.24 0.73
C LEU A 237 -12.70 -25.28 0.64
N ALA A 238 -12.48 -26.48 1.19
CA ALA A 238 -13.50 -27.52 1.26
C ALA A 238 -14.73 -27.08 2.08
N ALA A 239 -14.50 -26.41 3.22
CA ALA A 239 -15.56 -25.88 4.06
C ALA A 239 -16.37 -24.80 3.32
N ALA A 240 -15.70 -23.91 2.59
CA ALA A 240 -16.35 -22.85 1.83
C ALA A 240 -17.22 -23.38 0.68
N ILE A 241 -16.78 -24.42 -0.02
CA ILE A 241 -17.53 -25.08 -1.09
C ILE A 241 -18.78 -25.81 -0.55
N LYS A 242 -18.67 -26.43 0.63
CA LYS A 242 -19.75 -27.23 1.24
C LYS A 242 -20.75 -26.40 2.05
N ALA A 243 -20.47 -25.12 2.27
CA ALA A 243 -21.30 -24.25 3.09
C ALA A 243 -22.72 -24.14 2.52
N LYS A 244 -23.72 -24.22 3.41
CA LYS A 244 -25.11 -23.94 3.03
C LYS A 244 -25.28 -22.44 2.79
N PRO A 245 -26.17 -22.02 1.87
CA PRO A 245 -26.52 -20.61 1.73
C PRO A 245 -27.07 -20.06 3.06
N SER A 246 -26.53 -18.92 3.49
CA SER A 246 -27.04 -18.16 4.63
C SER A 246 -28.35 -17.45 4.26
N THR A 247 -29.14 -17.07 5.27
CA THR A 247 -30.36 -16.29 5.06
C THR A 247 -30.02 -14.96 4.37
N PRO A 248 -30.73 -14.56 3.29
CA PRO A 248 -30.52 -13.29 2.62
C PRO A 248 -30.51 -12.11 3.60
N ASP A 249 -29.62 -11.15 3.37
CA ASP A 249 -29.39 -9.96 4.21
C ASP A 249 -28.99 -10.22 5.68
N SER A 250 -28.79 -11.47 6.10
CA SER A 250 -28.17 -11.76 7.41
C SER A 250 -26.74 -11.25 7.47
N THR A 251 -26.23 -11.05 8.69
CA THR A 251 -24.84 -10.63 8.92
C THR A 251 -23.85 -11.63 8.31
N GLU A 252 -24.14 -12.93 8.39
CA GLU A 252 -23.32 -13.97 7.74
C GLU A 252 -23.39 -13.86 6.21
N ALA A 253 -24.56 -13.64 5.62
CA ALA A 253 -24.70 -13.50 4.16
C ALA A 253 -23.88 -12.33 3.61
N LEU A 254 -23.93 -11.17 4.28
CA LEU A 254 -23.12 -10.01 3.92
C LEU A 254 -21.62 -10.26 4.10
N LEU A 255 -21.23 -11.00 5.14
CA LEU A 255 -19.83 -11.36 5.37
C LEU A 255 -19.33 -12.31 4.29
N VAL A 256 -20.15 -13.28 3.86
CA VAL A 256 -19.84 -14.20 2.75
C VAL A 256 -19.79 -13.47 1.41
N GLU A 257 -20.65 -12.49 1.19
CA GLU A 257 -20.61 -11.62 0.00
C GLU A 257 -19.29 -10.86 -0.06
N TRP A 258 -18.93 -10.14 1.03
CA TRP A 258 -17.67 -9.41 1.10
C TRP A 258 -16.45 -10.34 1.00
N SER A 259 -16.53 -11.55 1.57
CA SER A 259 -15.41 -12.48 1.56
C SER A 259 -15.06 -13.01 0.17
N ARG A 260 -16.00 -12.96 -0.79
CA ARG A 260 -15.80 -13.41 -2.17
C ARG A 260 -15.40 -12.29 -3.12
N ASP A 261 -15.66 -11.04 -2.76
CA ASP A 261 -15.35 -9.89 -3.59
C ASP A 261 -14.67 -8.79 -2.74
N PRO A 262 -13.37 -8.93 -2.45
CA PRO A 262 -12.64 -7.93 -1.69
C PRO A 262 -12.54 -6.60 -2.45
N GLY A 263 -12.66 -5.49 -1.72
CA GLY A 263 -12.26 -4.18 -2.24
C GLY A 263 -10.74 -4.10 -2.47
N SER A 264 -10.32 -3.20 -3.36
CA SER A 264 -8.89 -2.94 -3.61
C SER A 264 -8.19 -2.14 -2.51
N SER A 265 -8.97 -1.53 -1.59
CA SER A 265 -8.47 -0.77 -0.44
C SER A 265 -8.83 -1.46 0.87
N TRP A 266 -7.91 -1.38 1.82
CA TRP A 266 -8.13 -1.78 3.20
C TRP A 266 -9.06 -0.82 3.94
N ASP A 267 -9.27 0.39 3.41
CA ASP A 267 -10.23 1.33 3.96
C ASP A 267 -11.66 0.95 3.55
N ILE A 268 -12.40 0.38 4.51
CA ILE A 268 -13.79 -0.05 4.33
C ILE A 268 -14.72 1.14 4.01
N PHE A 269 -14.41 2.34 4.51
CA PHE A 269 -15.25 3.54 4.43
C PHE A 269 -14.79 4.57 3.38
N GLU A 270 -13.71 4.28 2.65
CA GLU A 270 -13.29 5.06 1.48
C GLU A 270 -14.31 4.90 0.35
N GLN A 271 -15.06 5.98 0.08
CA GLN A 271 -16.13 5.99 -0.94
C GLN A 271 -15.64 6.43 -2.33
N GLN A 272 -14.45 7.01 -2.43
CA GLN A 272 -13.88 7.48 -3.70
C GLN A 272 -13.07 6.34 -4.34
N GLY A 273 -13.46 5.91 -5.55
CA GLY A 273 -12.71 4.92 -6.33
C GLY A 273 -13.28 3.48 -6.31
N PRO A 274 -12.45 2.45 -6.62
CA PRO A 274 -12.87 1.06 -6.85
C PRO A 274 -13.47 0.29 -5.65
N ASN A 275 -13.79 0.94 -4.52
CA ASN A 275 -14.22 0.31 -3.26
C ASN A 275 -15.75 0.05 -3.15
N LYS A 276 -16.44 -0.18 -4.26
CA LYS A 276 -17.85 -0.63 -4.22
C LYS A 276 -17.99 -1.97 -3.49
N ASN A 277 -16.97 -2.81 -3.59
CA ASN A 277 -16.99 -4.19 -3.09
C ASN A 277 -16.90 -4.25 -1.54
N ASN A 278 -16.52 -3.15 -0.88
CA ASN A 278 -16.58 -3.02 0.59
C ASN A 278 -17.99 -2.66 1.13
N ALA A 279 -19.01 -2.55 0.26
CA ALA A 279 -20.37 -2.19 0.68
C ALA A 279 -21.00 -3.17 1.70
N PRO A 280 -20.85 -4.51 1.58
CA PRO A 280 -21.42 -5.42 2.57
C PRO A 280 -20.76 -5.26 3.94
N ALA A 281 -19.42 -5.09 3.98
CA ALA A 281 -18.69 -4.78 5.22
C ALA A 281 -19.18 -3.49 5.89
N ARG A 282 -19.33 -2.40 5.12
CA ARG A 282 -19.90 -1.14 5.63
C ARG A 282 -21.30 -1.33 6.20
N ARG A 283 -22.16 -2.08 5.50
CA ARG A 283 -23.52 -2.38 5.96
C ARG A 283 -23.51 -3.13 7.30
N ILE A 284 -22.59 -4.09 7.48
CA ILE A 284 -22.41 -4.79 8.76
C ILE A 284 -21.96 -3.81 9.84
N ILE A 285 -20.92 -3.01 9.60
CA ILE A 285 -20.37 -2.09 10.62
C ILE A 285 -21.44 -1.08 11.07
N LEU A 286 -22.17 -0.49 10.12
CA LEU A 286 -23.18 0.53 10.42
C LEU A 286 -24.43 -0.01 11.13
N ARG A 287 -24.64 -1.34 11.20
CA ARG A 287 -25.63 -1.94 12.11
C ARG A 287 -25.23 -1.75 13.58
N GLY A 288 -23.92 -1.66 13.86
CA GLY A 288 -23.38 -1.50 15.20
C GLY A 288 -23.69 -2.71 16.08
N LEU A 289 -24.30 -2.47 17.25
CA LEU A 289 -24.68 -3.49 18.23
C LEU A 289 -25.45 -4.66 17.62
N ASP A 290 -26.32 -4.41 16.64
CA ASP A 290 -27.20 -5.44 16.05
C ASP A 290 -26.43 -6.52 15.28
N ALA A 291 -25.23 -6.21 14.76
CA ALA A 291 -24.41 -7.18 14.05
C ALA A 291 -23.50 -8.01 14.98
N VAL A 292 -23.20 -7.50 16.19
CA VAL A 292 -22.21 -8.10 17.08
C VAL A 292 -22.58 -9.53 17.55
N PRO A 293 -23.83 -9.81 17.97
CA PRO A 293 -24.24 -11.16 18.36
C PRO A 293 -24.08 -12.19 17.22
N ASP A 294 -24.26 -11.78 15.97
CA ASP A 294 -24.15 -12.67 14.81
C ASP A 294 -22.69 -12.91 14.40
N LEU A 295 -21.80 -11.93 14.60
CA LEU A 295 -20.38 -12.06 14.25
C LEU A 295 -19.59 -12.91 15.25
N ILE A 296 -19.94 -12.87 16.54
CA ILE A 296 -19.21 -13.62 17.59
C ILE A 296 -19.16 -15.14 17.31
N PRO A 297 -20.27 -15.82 16.93
CA PRO A 297 -20.24 -17.23 16.55
C PRO A 297 -19.37 -17.54 15.34
N LEU A 298 -19.10 -16.56 14.48
CA LEU A 298 -18.32 -16.72 13.25
C LEU A 298 -16.81 -16.62 13.47
N LEU A 299 -16.34 -16.22 14.67
CA LEU A 299 -14.91 -16.04 14.97
C LEU A 299 -14.05 -17.29 14.73
N THR A 300 -14.64 -18.49 14.83
CA THR A 300 -13.95 -19.77 14.60
C THR A 300 -14.22 -20.35 13.22
N ASP A 301 -14.86 -19.59 12.33
CA ASP A 301 -15.23 -20.04 11.00
C ASP A 301 -13.98 -20.17 10.11
N CYS A 302 -13.71 -21.40 9.66
CA CYS A 302 -12.53 -21.75 8.88
C CYS A 302 -12.73 -21.66 7.37
N ARG A 303 -13.90 -21.21 6.88
CA ARG A 303 -14.12 -21.05 5.43
C ARG A 303 -13.10 -20.07 4.88
N ILE A 304 -12.43 -20.46 3.80
CA ILE A 304 -11.48 -19.60 3.12
C ILE A 304 -12.20 -18.48 2.37
N THR A 305 -11.50 -17.37 2.14
CA THR A 305 -12.03 -16.18 1.47
C THR A 305 -11.16 -15.83 0.26
N ALA A 306 -11.59 -14.84 -0.52
CA ALA A 306 -10.80 -14.21 -1.57
C ALA A 306 -9.94 -13.04 -1.04
N HIS A 307 -9.93 -12.78 0.28
CA HIS A 307 -9.08 -11.78 0.90
C HIS A 307 -7.69 -12.35 1.17
N GLY A 308 -6.66 -11.76 0.56
CA GLY A 308 -5.26 -12.07 0.88
C GLY A 308 -4.66 -11.01 1.80
N TYR A 309 -3.62 -11.36 2.55
CA TYR A 309 -2.72 -10.38 3.15
C TYR A 309 -1.30 -10.56 2.60
N PRO A 310 -0.58 -9.45 2.34
CA PRO A 310 0.78 -9.52 1.85
C PRO A 310 1.72 -10.08 2.92
N ALA A 311 2.86 -10.61 2.49
CA ALA A 311 3.95 -10.89 3.42
C ALA A 311 4.42 -9.57 4.05
N VAL A 312 4.55 -9.53 5.37
CA VAL A 312 5.00 -8.36 6.12
C VAL A 312 6.11 -8.79 7.06
N MET A 313 7.30 -8.22 6.89
CA MET A 313 8.49 -8.62 7.65
C MET A 313 8.74 -10.14 7.50
N ASN A 314 8.70 -10.89 8.60
CA ASN A 314 8.88 -12.34 8.61
C ASN A 314 7.56 -13.12 8.59
N SER A 315 6.42 -12.44 8.51
CA SER A 315 5.11 -13.08 8.40
C SER A 315 4.83 -13.41 6.93
N PRO A 316 4.52 -14.68 6.61
CA PRO A 316 4.25 -15.11 5.25
C PRO A 316 3.00 -14.42 4.69
N SER A 317 2.90 -14.35 3.38
CA SER A 317 1.62 -13.98 2.75
C SER A 317 0.58 -15.08 2.99
N GLY A 318 -0.70 -14.73 3.03
CA GLY A 318 -1.72 -15.71 3.33
C GLY A 318 -3.11 -15.32 2.84
N ILE A 319 -4.04 -16.26 3.01
CA ILE A 319 -5.45 -16.09 2.70
C ILE A 319 -6.21 -15.98 4.00
N ARG A 320 -7.07 -14.97 4.12
CA ARG A 320 -7.88 -14.78 5.31
C ARG A 320 -9.00 -15.81 5.38
N LEU A 321 -9.30 -16.23 6.61
CA LEU A 321 -10.48 -17.03 6.91
C LEU A 321 -11.68 -16.12 7.19
N LEU A 322 -12.89 -16.67 7.04
CA LEU A 322 -14.11 -15.92 7.29
C LEU A 322 -14.19 -15.43 8.76
N GLY A 323 -13.69 -16.23 9.71
CA GLY A 323 -13.62 -15.83 11.11
C GLY A 323 -12.65 -14.67 11.37
N GLU A 324 -11.58 -14.53 10.59
CA GLU A 324 -10.67 -13.39 10.68
C GLU A 324 -11.29 -12.11 10.10
N LEU A 325 -12.14 -12.23 9.09
CA LEU A 325 -12.95 -11.12 8.60
C LEU A 325 -14.01 -10.72 9.64
N ALA A 326 -14.66 -11.69 10.29
CA ALA A 326 -15.60 -11.42 11.38
C ALA A 326 -14.92 -10.69 12.55
N ASP A 327 -13.72 -11.14 12.94
CA ASP A 327 -12.88 -10.47 13.96
C ASP A 327 -12.54 -9.04 13.55
N SER A 328 -12.13 -8.83 12.30
CA SER A 328 -11.81 -7.49 11.78
C SER A 328 -13.02 -6.55 11.86
N LEU A 329 -14.23 -7.02 11.50
CA LEU A 329 -15.44 -6.21 11.60
C LEU A 329 -15.88 -5.98 13.06
N LEU A 330 -15.69 -6.96 13.95
CA LEU A 330 -15.95 -6.79 15.38
C LEU A 330 -14.99 -5.77 16.02
N ALA A 331 -13.70 -5.82 15.68
CA ALA A 331 -12.73 -4.83 16.11
C ALA A 331 -13.10 -3.43 15.61
N GLU A 332 -13.51 -3.31 14.34
CA GLU A 332 -13.95 -2.05 13.76
C GLU A 332 -15.21 -1.52 14.44
N ILE A 333 -16.25 -2.33 14.66
CA ILE A 333 -17.50 -1.91 15.33
C ILE A 333 -17.25 -1.47 16.77
N THR A 334 -16.54 -2.30 17.54
CA THR A 334 -16.41 -2.11 18.99
C THR A 334 -15.27 -1.16 19.36
N GLY A 335 -14.39 -0.88 18.40
CA GLY A 335 -13.09 -0.26 18.64
C GLY A 335 -12.11 -1.15 19.42
N THR A 336 -12.47 -2.39 19.78
CA THR A 336 -11.64 -3.21 20.67
C THR A 336 -10.63 -4.03 19.86
N ASN A 337 -9.35 -3.92 20.17
CA ASN A 337 -8.32 -4.82 19.62
C ASN A 337 -8.28 -6.10 20.47
N ALA A 338 -9.05 -7.11 20.10
CA ALA A 338 -9.18 -8.38 20.83
C ALA A 338 -8.22 -9.48 20.36
N THR A 339 -7.04 -9.11 19.87
CA THR A 339 -6.05 -10.10 19.43
C THR A 339 -5.41 -10.76 20.66
N SER A 340 -5.57 -12.07 20.81
CA SER A 340 -4.89 -12.82 21.87
C SER A 340 -3.36 -12.85 21.65
N LEU A 341 -2.61 -13.18 22.70
CA LEU A 341 -1.17 -13.45 22.62
C LEU A 341 -0.81 -14.57 21.62
N GLU A 342 -1.79 -15.43 21.30
CA GLU A 342 -1.65 -16.54 20.34
C GLU A 342 -2.12 -16.17 18.92
N GLY A 343 -2.48 -14.91 18.68
CA GLY A 343 -2.92 -14.43 17.37
C GLY A 343 -4.32 -14.91 16.94
N ARG A 344 -5.03 -15.66 17.80
CA ARG A 344 -6.40 -16.08 17.54
C ARG A 344 -7.42 -15.10 18.15
N PRO A 345 -8.53 -14.79 17.48
CA PRO A 345 -9.59 -13.97 18.06
C PRO A 345 -10.15 -14.61 19.33
N ASP A 346 -10.06 -13.94 20.49
CA ASP A 346 -10.81 -14.34 21.69
C ASP A 346 -12.11 -13.53 21.75
N GLY A 347 -13.23 -14.21 21.50
CA GLY A 347 -14.57 -13.60 21.58
C GLY A 347 -14.93 -13.07 22.97
N LYS A 348 -14.14 -13.31 24.03
CA LYS A 348 -14.37 -12.80 25.38
C LYS A 348 -14.46 -11.27 25.41
N ALA A 349 -13.57 -10.56 24.75
CA ALA A 349 -13.58 -9.10 24.74
C ALA A 349 -14.85 -8.54 24.07
N TYR A 350 -15.25 -9.12 22.94
CA TYR A 350 -16.49 -8.73 22.26
C TYR A 350 -17.74 -9.07 23.06
N ARG A 351 -17.76 -10.22 23.75
CA ARG A 351 -18.86 -10.57 24.68
C ARG A 351 -18.94 -9.59 25.85
N GLN A 352 -17.81 -9.19 26.42
CA GLN A 352 -17.78 -8.18 27.49
C GLN A 352 -18.27 -6.81 26.98
N TRP A 353 -17.87 -6.43 25.77
CA TRP A 353 -18.39 -5.23 25.12
C TRP A 353 -19.91 -5.31 24.90
N LEU A 354 -20.42 -6.45 24.45
CA LEU A 354 -21.85 -6.69 24.24
C LEU A 354 -22.64 -6.57 25.56
N GLU A 355 -22.17 -7.19 26.64
CA GLU A 355 -22.79 -7.07 27.97
C GLU A 355 -22.74 -5.64 28.51
N ARG A 356 -21.63 -4.92 28.26
CA ARG A 356 -21.54 -3.49 28.61
C ARG A 356 -22.58 -2.69 27.85
N CYS A 357 -22.70 -2.88 26.54
CA CYS A 357 -23.69 -2.18 25.71
C CYS A 357 -25.11 -2.44 26.20
N ARG A 358 -25.44 -3.69 26.57
CA ARG A 358 -26.75 -4.03 27.16
C ARG A 358 -27.03 -3.27 28.46
N ARG A 359 -26.01 -2.99 29.26
CA ARG A 359 -26.13 -2.28 30.54
C ARG A 359 -26.22 -0.77 30.40
N VAL A 360 -25.40 -0.16 29.54
CA VAL A 360 -25.24 1.32 29.48
C VAL A 360 -25.81 1.96 28.21
N GLY A 361 -26.26 1.16 27.24
CA GLY A 361 -26.65 1.60 25.91
C GLY A 361 -25.48 1.62 24.92
N GLU A 362 -25.78 1.37 23.64
CA GLU A 362 -24.81 1.38 22.54
C GLU A 362 -24.13 2.74 22.39
N GLU A 363 -24.90 3.84 22.40
CA GLU A 363 -24.41 5.21 22.29
C GLU A 363 -23.26 5.48 23.28
N LYS A 364 -23.51 5.23 24.57
CA LYS A 364 -22.53 5.48 25.63
C LYS A 364 -21.32 4.56 25.52
N ALA A 365 -21.53 3.28 25.20
CA ALA A 365 -20.45 2.33 25.03
C ALA A 365 -19.52 2.70 23.85
N LEU A 366 -20.09 3.17 22.73
CA LEU A 366 -19.34 3.67 21.58
C LEU A 366 -18.63 4.99 21.89
N ALA A 367 -19.30 5.94 22.54
CA ALA A 367 -18.70 7.23 22.91
C ALA A 367 -17.52 7.07 23.88
N GLU A 368 -17.59 6.11 24.80
CA GLU A 368 -16.46 5.77 25.69
C GLU A 368 -15.34 5.03 24.93
N GLY A 369 -15.67 4.29 23.87
CA GLY A 369 -14.77 3.45 23.08
C GLY A 369 -14.15 4.09 21.83
N ILE A 370 -14.63 5.28 21.43
CA ILE A 370 -14.19 5.99 20.21
C ILE A 370 -12.73 6.43 20.28
N PHE A 371 -12.19 6.71 21.46
CA PHE A 371 -10.83 7.21 21.63
C PHE A 371 -9.88 6.14 22.15
N GLU A 372 -8.76 5.94 21.47
CA GLU A 372 -7.60 5.28 22.07
C GLU A 372 -6.85 6.28 22.95
N ARG A 373 -6.42 5.83 24.14
CA ARG A 373 -5.77 6.68 25.12
C ARG A 373 -4.47 6.08 25.63
N ARG A 374 -3.50 6.97 25.90
CA ARG A 374 -2.32 6.68 26.72
C ARG A 374 -2.38 7.56 27.97
N GLY A 375 -2.78 6.96 29.09
CA GLY A 375 -3.16 7.72 30.28
C GLY A 375 -4.42 8.55 29.99
N GLU A 376 -4.39 9.84 30.30
CA GLU A 376 -5.53 10.74 30.05
C GLU A 376 -5.57 11.27 28.60
N LYS A 377 -4.46 11.15 27.86
CA LYS A 377 -4.30 11.72 26.53
C LYS A 377 -4.89 10.82 25.45
N ILE A 378 -5.66 11.42 24.54
CA ILE A 378 -6.19 10.75 23.35
C ILE A 378 -5.08 10.69 22.31
N THR A 379 -4.79 9.49 21.82
CA THR A 379 -3.75 9.26 20.81
C THR A 379 -4.32 8.92 19.44
N HIS A 380 -5.56 8.41 19.39
CA HIS A 380 -6.20 8.03 18.13
C HIS A 380 -7.73 8.07 18.22
N VAL A 381 -8.40 8.32 17.09
CA VAL A 381 -9.85 8.22 16.94
C VAL A 381 -10.16 6.94 16.17
N ARG A 382 -10.97 6.06 16.74
CA ARG A 382 -11.41 4.82 16.10
C ARG A 382 -12.56 5.11 15.14
N ARG A 383 -12.40 4.70 13.89
CA ARG A 383 -13.30 5.08 12.81
C ARG A 383 -14.68 4.42 12.91
N GLY A 384 -14.75 3.10 13.06
CA GLY A 384 -16.03 2.39 13.17
C GLY A 384 -16.98 2.98 14.22
N PRO A 385 -16.54 3.21 15.49
CA PRO A 385 -17.39 3.88 16.48
C PRO A 385 -17.81 5.28 16.05
N ALA A 386 -16.92 6.08 15.46
CA ALA A 386 -17.23 7.42 14.98
C ALA A 386 -18.32 7.40 13.88
N GLU A 387 -18.21 6.49 12.92
CA GLU A 387 -19.18 6.33 11.81
C GLU A 387 -20.54 5.80 12.32
N ILE A 388 -20.55 4.85 13.25
CA ILE A 388 -21.80 4.35 13.86
C ILE A 388 -22.50 5.47 14.63
N LEU A 389 -21.77 6.23 15.45
CA LEU A 389 -22.30 7.38 16.16
C LEU A 389 -22.86 8.43 15.19
N ALA A 390 -22.15 8.74 14.09
CA ALA A 390 -22.63 9.66 13.07
C ALA A 390 -23.95 9.24 12.40
N GLN A 391 -24.20 7.93 12.27
CA GLN A 391 -25.41 7.40 11.62
C GLN A 391 -26.58 7.15 12.58
N LYS A 392 -26.32 6.82 13.85
CA LYS A 392 -27.33 6.40 14.83
C LYS A 392 -27.53 7.41 15.97
N TYR A 393 -26.48 8.11 16.40
CA TYR A 393 -26.47 8.98 17.58
C TYR A 393 -25.69 10.29 17.33
N PRO A 394 -26.00 11.05 16.27
CA PRO A 394 -25.07 12.09 15.80
C PRO A 394 -24.92 13.28 16.76
N GLU A 395 -25.90 13.52 17.64
CA GLU A 395 -25.90 14.66 18.57
C GLU A 395 -24.72 14.63 19.57
N ILE A 396 -24.18 13.44 19.89
CA ILE A 396 -23.06 13.31 20.82
C ILE A 396 -21.72 13.76 20.21
N LEU A 397 -21.62 13.83 18.88
CA LEU A 397 -20.36 14.12 18.19
C LEU A 397 -19.79 15.50 18.57
N SER A 398 -20.65 16.48 18.84
CA SER A 398 -20.19 17.81 19.28
C SER A 398 -19.39 17.72 20.59
N GLY A 399 -19.92 17.03 21.60
CA GLY A 399 -19.22 16.84 22.88
C GLY A 399 -17.91 16.07 22.74
N LEU A 400 -17.86 15.08 21.84
CA LEU A 400 -16.64 14.34 21.55
C LEU A 400 -15.55 15.21 20.89
N CYS A 401 -15.93 16.21 20.08
CA CYS A 401 -14.98 17.17 19.52
C CYS A 401 -14.36 18.08 20.60
N GLU A 402 -15.15 18.46 21.60
CA GLU A 402 -14.65 19.25 22.74
C GLU A 402 -13.69 18.43 23.61
N GLU A 403 -14.02 17.17 23.85
CA GLU A 403 -13.14 16.25 24.54
C GLU A 403 -11.84 16.01 23.76
N PHE A 404 -11.91 15.78 22.45
CA PHE A 404 -10.71 15.63 21.62
C PHE A 404 -9.84 16.88 21.68
N SER A 405 -10.43 18.06 21.50
CA SER A 405 -9.71 19.34 21.54
C SER A 405 -8.97 19.58 22.86
N SER A 406 -9.51 19.10 23.97
CA SER A 406 -8.93 19.29 25.31
C SER A 406 -7.91 18.21 25.70
N LYS A 407 -8.11 16.96 25.25
CA LYS A 407 -7.33 15.80 25.72
C LYS A 407 -6.41 15.17 24.68
N ALA A 408 -6.50 15.55 23.40
CA ALA A 408 -5.65 14.97 22.36
C ALA A 408 -4.15 15.28 22.56
N SER A 409 -3.30 14.30 22.24
CA SER A 409 -1.88 14.54 22.00
C SER A 409 -1.69 15.29 20.68
N PRO A 410 -0.57 16.02 20.49
CA PRO A 410 -0.27 16.71 19.24
C PRO A 410 -0.21 15.81 17.99
N ASP A 411 0.12 14.53 18.19
CA ASP A 411 0.21 13.53 17.12
C ASP A 411 -1.12 12.79 16.86
N ALA A 412 -2.19 13.13 17.59
CA ALA A 412 -3.47 12.47 17.39
C ALA A 412 -4.15 12.96 16.11
N GLU A 413 -4.78 12.05 15.37
CA GLU A 413 -5.47 12.41 14.13
C GLU A 413 -6.95 12.72 14.40
N ALA A 414 -7.36 13.96 14.14
CA ALA A 414 -8.74 14.43 14.18
C ALA A 414 -9.56 14.00 12.94
N PHE A 415 -8.90 13.50 11.89
CA PHE A 415 -9.49 13.23 10.58
C PHE A 415 -10.76 12.37 10.65
N TYR A 416 -10.73 11.21 11.32
CA TYR A 416 -11.90 10.32 11.36
C TYR A 416 -13.09 10.92 12.11
N LEU A 417 -12.85 11.72 13.15
CA LEU A 417 -13.93 12.42 13.86
C LEU A 417 -14.54 13.51 12.97
N ALA A 418 -13.71 14.29 12.27
CA ALA A 418 -14.17 15.33 11.36
C ALA A 418 -14.92 14.74 10.14
N GLU A 419 -14.45 13.61 9.60
CA GLU A 419 -15.13 12.90 8.50
C GLU A 419 -16.48 12.35 8.96
N ALA A 420 -16.56 11.76 10.16
CA ALA A 420 -17.81 11.27 10.74
C ALA A 420 -18.84 12.41 10.90
N ILE A 421 -18.44 13.59 11.39
CA ILE A 421 -19.32 14.77 11.47
C ILE A 421 -19.81 15.18 10.08
N THR A 422 -18.92 15.20 9.09
CA THR A 422 -19.27 15.54 7.72
C THR A 422 -20.36 14.62 7.16
N ARG A 423 -20.39 13.35 7.58
CA ARG A 423 -21.36 12.34 7.14
C ARG A 423 -22.53 12.12 8.11
N ALA A 424 -22.54 12.82 9.24
CA ALA A 424 -23.54 12.63 10.29
C ALA A 424 -24.94 12.96 9.80
N LYS A 425 -25.95 12.27 10.33
CA LYS A 425 -27.37 12.57 10.09
C LYS A 425 -27.83 13.80 10.87
N LEU A 426 -27.16 14.92 10.64
CA LEU A 426 -27.48 16.25 11.19
C LEU A 426 -27.76 17.22 10.04
N PRO A 427 -28.53 18.30 10.30
CA PRO A 427 -28.62 19.44 9.38
C PRO A 427 -27.23 19.91 8.94
N ILE A 428 -27.11 20.37 7.69
CA ILE A 428 -25.83 20.80 7.14
C ILE A 428 -25.26 21.98 7.94
N GLU A 429 -26.12 22.89 8.40
CA GLU A 429 -25.77 24.06 9.22
C GLU A 429 -25.16 23.63 10.56
N THR A 430 -25.74 22.62 11.21
CA THR A 430 -25.22 22.05 12.47
C THR A 430 -23.85 21.42 12.25
N ARG A 431 -23.66 20.65 11.18
CA ARG A 431 -22.36 20.04 10.85
C ARG A 431 -21.29 21.09 10.60
N VAL A 432 -21.62 22.14 9.85
CA VAL A 432 -20.74 23.28 9.59
C VAL A 432 -20.36 23.97 10.89
N GLN A 433 -21.32 24.24 11.78
CA GLN A 433 -21.07 24.88 13.08
C GLN A 433 -20.13 24.04 13.96
N VAL A 434 -20.37 22.74 14.07
CA VAL A 434 -19.54 21.83 14.88
C VAL A 434 -18.11 21.76 14.32
N LEU A 435 -17.96 21.57 13.00
CA LEU A 435 -16.63 21.53 12.36
C LEU A 435 -15.89 22.86 12.45
N ALA A 436 -16.59 23.99 12.30
CA ALA A 436 -16.00 25.31 12.46
C ALA A 436 -15.49 25.54 13.89
N GLY A 437 -16.29 25.19 14.91
CA GLY A 437 -15.87 25.27 16.31
C GLY A 437 -14.69 24.33 16.63
N PHE A 438 -14.67 23.15 16.01
CA PHE A 438 -13.59 22.19 16.17
C PHE A 438 -12.28 22.67 15.51
N ALA A 439 -12.36 23.24 14.31
CA ALA A 439 -11.21 23.74 13.54
C ALA A 439 -10.47 24.92 14.20
N GLN A 440 -11.11 25.60 15.15
CA GLN A 440 -10.52 26.74 15.86
C GLN A 440 -9.63 26.31 17.04
N ARG A 441 -9.57 25.01 17.37
CA ARG A 441 -8.89 24.48 18.57
C ARG A 441 -7.73 23.56 18.19
N GLY A 442 -6.77 23.43 19.12
CA GLY A 442 -5.65 22.49 18.99
C GLY A 442 -4.53 22.96 18.04
N PRO A 443 -3.48 22.13 17.85
CA PRO A 443 -2.35 22.43 16.98
C PRO A 443 -2.74 22.43 15.51
N LEU A 444 -1.87 23.05 14.69
CA LEU A 444 -2.11 23.25 13.26
C LEU A 444 -2.37 21.95 12.48
N ALA A 445 -1.73 20.84 12.90
CA ALA A 445 -1.96 19.52 12.31
C ALA A 445 -3.42 19.05 12.45
N HIS A 446 -4.06 19.29 13.61
CA HIS A 446 -5.47 18.96 13.83
C HIS A 446 -6.35 19.90 13.02
N GLN A 447 -6.09 21.22 13.10
CA GLN A 447 -6.86 22.24 12.38
C GLN A 447 -6.92 21.94 10.88
N ARG A 448 -5.77 21.58 10.28
CA ARG A 448 -5.69 21.17 8.87
C ARG A 448 -6.65 20.03 8.54
N GLN A 449 -6.65 18.95 9.32
CA GLN A 449 -7.50 17.78 9.06
C GLN A 449 -8.99 18.15 9.13
N ILE A 450 -9.38 18.99 10.10
CA ILE A 450 -10.76 19.42 10.29
C ILE A 450 -11.18 20.39 9.17
N LEU A 451 -10.33 21.35 8.81
CA LEU A 451 -10.59 22.29 7.71
C LEU A 451 -10.70 21.57 6.35
N GLN A 452 -9.96 20.48 6.16
CA GLN A 452 -10.06 19.65 4.96
C GLN A 452 -11.46 19.04 4.80
N GLU A 453 -12.09 18.64 5.90
CA GLU A 453 -13.44 18.10 5.93
C GLU A 453 -14.49 19.20 5.85
N LEU A 454 -14.31 20.32 6.57
CA LEU A 454 -15.19 21.49 6.47
C LEU A 454 -15.28 22.02 5.03
N ALA A 455 -14.16 22.08 4.30
CA ALA A 455 -14.13 22.51 2.91
C ALA A 455 -15.03 21.66 1.98
N LYS A 456 -15.38 20.43 2.36
CA LYS A 456 -16.29 19.56 1.56
C LYS A 456 -17.75 20.00 1.64
N ILE A 457 -18.14 20.68 2.73
CA ILE A 457 -19.54 21.04 2.99
C ILE A 457 -19.78 22.55 3.06
N ASP A 458 -18.76 23.34 3.39
CA ASP A 458 -18.82 24.81 3.37
C ASP A 458 -17.41 25.42 3.13
N ALA A 459 -17.15 25.75 1.86
CA ALA A 459 -15.89 26.36 1.45
C ALA A 459 -15.71 27.79 1.99
N ALA A 460 -16.80 28.56 2.12
CA ALA A 460 -16.75 29.94 2.59
C ALA A 460 -16.37 30.00 4.07
N LYS A 461 -16.99 29.16 4.90
CA LYS A 461 -16.66 29.07 6.32
C LYS A 461 -15.26 28.52 6.56
N CYS A 462 -14.82 27.56 5.75
CA CYS A 462 -13.44 27.08 5.77
C CYS A 462 -12.45 28.23 5.47
N ALA A 463 -12.70 29.03 4.43
CA ALA A 463 -11.85 30.17 4.08
C ALA A 463 -11.79 31.24 5.18
N GLU A 464 -12.94 31.54 5.82
CA GLU A 464 -13.02 32.47 6.96
C GLU A 464 -12.04 32.09 8.08
N ILE A 465 -11.95 30.80 8.42
CA ILE A 465 -11.06 30.29 9.48
C ILE A 465 -9.62 30.17 9.00
N LEU A 466 -9.41 29.72 7.76
CA LEU A 466 -8.07 29.46 7.20
C LEU A 466 -7.28 30.75 6.96
N LEU A 467 -7.91 31.84 6.52
CA LEU A 467 -7.21 33.08 6.17
C LEU A 467 -6.36 33.66 7.33
N PRO A 468 -6.89 33.82 8.56
CA PRO A 468 -6.10 34.25 9.71
C PRO A 468 -4.95 33.29 10.07
N ILE A 469 -5.12 31.99 9.83
CA ILE A 469 -4.08 30.98 10.06
C ILE A 469 -2.93 31.20 9.08
N LEU A 470 -3.24 31.36 7.79
CA LEU A 470 -2.24 31.60 6.74
C LEU A 470 -1.43 32.87 6.96
N GLN A 471 -2.09 33.94 7.43
CA GLN A 471 -1.44 35.21 7.78
C GLN A 471 -0.42 35.06 8.91
N LYS A 472 -0.64 34.11 9.84
CA LYS A 472 0.19 33.90 11.03
C LYS A 472 1.23 32.79 10.87
N LEU A 473 1.31 32.13 9.71
CA LEU A 473 2.32 31.09 9.49
C LEU A 473 3.73 31.64 9.67
N PRO A 474 4.63 30.89 10.35
CA PRO A 474 6.01 31.30 10.55
C PRO A 474 6.78 31.37 9.22
N GLU A 475 7.88 32.11 9.22
CA GLU A 475 8.80 32.16 8.06
C GLU A 475 9.56 30.85 7.86
N ASP A 476 9.68 30.01 8.89
CA ASP A 476 10.36 28.72 8.80
C ASP A 476 9.69 27.68 9.73
N SER A 477 9.93 26.40 9.48
CA SER A 477 9.45 25.32 10.34
C SER A 477 10.34 25.16 11.57
N GLU A 478 9.76 24.81 12.72
CA GLU A 478 10.52 24.40 13.91
C GLU A 478 11.18 23.02 13.72
N GLY A 479 10.56 22.16 12.91
CA GLY A 479 10.96 20.77 12.73
C GLY A 479 11.49 20.45 11.33
N PRO A 480 11.57 19.14 11.01
CA PRO A 480 11.86 18.68 9.65
C PRO A 480 10.82 19.19 8.66
N TYR A 481 11.27 19.64 7.50
CA TYR A 481 10.42 20.17 6.45
C TYR A 481 9.36 19.16 5.98
N TRP A 482 9.72 17.88 5.81
CA TRP A 482 8.80 16.86 5.30
C TRP A 482 7.64 16.50 6.24
N THR A 483 7.73 16.86 7.53
CA THR A 483 6.65 16.66 8.52
C THR A 483 6.02 17.96 9.00
N CYS A 484 6.38 19.10 8.41
CA CYS A 484 5.94 20.40 8.93
C CYS A 484 4.42 20.61 8.69
N PRO A 485 3.66 21.03 9.72
CA PRO A 485 2.23 21.24 9.59
C PRO A 485 1.88 22.43 8.68
N GLU A 486 2.78 23.40 8.53
CA GLU A 486 2.59 24.61 7.73
C GLU A 486 2.42 24.25 6.24
N ALA A 487 3.32 23.43 5.69
CA ALA A 487 3.24 23.00 4.30
C ALA A 487 1.98 22.16 4.02
N ASN A 488 1.54 21.38 5.01
CA ASN A 488 0.38 20.51 4.88
C ASN A 488 -0.95 21.28 4.71
N LEU A 489 -1.02 22.59 5.01
CA LEU A 489 -2.18 23.41 4.69
C LEU A 489 -2.45 23.53 3.19
N ALA A 490 -1.47 23.26 2.33
CA ALA A 490 -1.68 23.16 0.89
C ALA A 490 -2.80 22.16 0.54
N HIS A 491 -3.01 21.11 1.33
CA HIS A 491 -4.11 20.14 1.14
C HIS A 491 -5.50 20.76 1.33
N VAL A 492 -5.63 21.78 2.18
CA VAL A 492 -6.87 22.54 2.38
C VAL A 492 -7.03 23.56 1.26
N VAL A 493 -5.97 24.34 0.97
CA VAL A 493 -5.99 25.38 -0.08
C VAL A 493 -6.40 24.80 -1.45
N LYS A 494 -5.86 23.64 -1.82
CA LYS A 494 -6.21 22.96 -3.09
C LYS A 494 -7.69 22.59 -3.22
N ARG A 495 -8.45 22.52 -2.13
CA ARG A 495 -9.89 22.22 -2.14
C ARG A 495 -10.75 23.46 -2.35
N LEU A 496 -10.22 24.67 -2.14
CA LEU A 496 -10.98 25.91 -2.14
C LEU A 496 -10.84 26.62 -3.48
N GLU A 497 -11.97 27.03 -4.06
CA GLU A 497 -12.00 27.84 -5.29
C GLU A 497 -12.06 29.35 -4.98
N ILE A 498 -11.41 29.77 -3.89
CA ILE A 498 -11.49 31.13 -3.34
C ILE A 498 -10.13 31.81 -3.49
N ASP A 499 -10.01 32.73 -4.45
CA ASP A 499 -8.73 33.34 -4.82
C ASP A 499 -7.99 34.00 -3.65
N ASP A 500 -8.70 34.61 -2.69
CA ASP A 500 -8.06 35.26 -1.55
C ASP A 500 -7.28 34.29 -0.67
N VAL A 501 -7.75 33.05 -0.52
CA VAL A 501 -7.02 31.99 0.19
C VAL A 501 -5.73 31.66 -0.56
N TRP A 502 -5.79 31.56 -1.89
CA TRP A 502 -4.63 31.29 -2.72
C TRP A 502 -3.60 32.43 -2.67
N ARG A 503 -4.06 33.70 -2.70
CA ARG A 503 -3.20 34.87 -2.55
C ARG A 503 -2.51 34.88 -1.20
N GLU A 504 -3.22 34.57 -0.12
CA GLU A 504 -2.62 34.55 1.21
C GLU A 504 -1.64 33.39 1.39
N PHE A 505 -1.95 32.20 0.87
CA PHE A 505 -1.01 31.08 0.85
C PHE A 505 0.24 31.40 0.02
N LEU A 506 0.08 32.12 -1.09
CA LEU A 506 1.20 32.62 -1.89
C LEU A 506 2.09 33.61 -1.14
N ARG A 507 1.50 34.56 -0.41
CA ARG A 507 2.26 35.48 0.46
C ARG A 507 3.06 34.71 1.51
N ALA A 508 2.45 33.69 2.13
CA ALA A 508 3.13 32.81 3.07
C ALA A 508 4.31 32.08 2.42
N ALA A 509 4.12 31.44 1.27
CA ALA A 509 5.20 30.74 0.57
C ALA A 509 6.35 31.68 0.16
N LYS A 510 6.03 32.90 -0.33
CA LYS A 510 7.05 33.89 -0.73
C LYS A 510 7.91 34.38 0.44
N ARG A 511 7.33 34.56 1.64
CA ARG A 511 8.11 34.96 2.84
C ARG A 511 8.86 33.80 3.51
N SER A 512 8.45 32.56 3.27
CA SER A 512 9.08 31.40 3.90
C SER A 512 10.53 31.16 3.44
N GLN A 513 11.33 30.57 4.33
CA GLN A 513 12.65 30.03 4.03
C GLN A 513 12.58 28.99 2.91
N VAL A 514 13.68 28.84 2.16
CA VAL A 514 13.70 28.06 0.92
C VAL A 514 13.22 26.61 1.11
N GLY A 515 13.53 25.95 2.23
CA GLY A 515 13.07 24.59 2.49
C GLY A 515 11.55 24.50 2.66
N LEU A 516 10.98 25.34 3.54
CA LEU A 516 9.53 25.37 3.78
C LEU A 516 8.77 25.82 2.52
N ARG A 517 9.29 26.82 1.81
CA ARG A 517 8.72 27.29 0.54
C ARG A 517 8.57 26.13 -0.45
N LEU A 518 9.62 25.33 -0.63
CA LEU A 518 9.60 24.17 -1.53
C LEU A 518 8.56 23.13 -1.08
N GLU A 519 8.44 22.85 0.22
CA GLU A 519 7.40 21.93 0.72
C GLU A 519 5.97 22.41 0.45
N MET A 520 5.71 23.70 0.66
CA MET A 520 4.41 24.31 0.36
C MET A 520 4.04 24.14 -1.13
N MET A 521 5.04 24.08 -2.01
CA MET A 521 4.88 23.85 -3.46
C MET A 521 4.78 22.37 -3.83
N THR A 522 5.45 21.45 -3.13
CA THR A 522 5.44 20.00 -3.41
C THR A 522 4.02 19.46 -3.58
N SER A 523 3.13 19.91 -2.70
CA SER A 523 1.74 19.47 -2.71
C SER A 523 0.94 19.85 -3.96
N MET A 524 1.41 20.82 -4.76
CA MET A 524 0.68 21.31 -5.93
C MET A 524 0.74 20.35 -7.11
N SER A 525 1.81 19.55 -7.24
CA SER A 525 1.96 18.60 -8.36
C SER A 525 1.40 17.20 -8.08
N TYR A 526 1.11 16.84 -6.81
CA TYR A 526 0.58 15.51 -6.50
C TYR A 526 -0.65 15.20 -7.37
N GLY A 527 -0.44 14.27 -8.30
CA GLY A 527 -1.40 13.92 -9.35
C GLY A 527 -2.60 13.13 -8.83
N TYR A 528 -3.49 12.84 -9.77
CA TYR A 528 -4.63 11.93 -9.60
C TYR A 528 -4.15 10.56 -9.08
N PRO A 529 -4.80 9.94 -8.07
CA PRO A 529 -6.18 10.17 -7.61
C PRO A 529 -6.34 11.20 -6.48
N TYR A 530 -5.27 11.66 -5.83
CA TYR A 530 -5.37 12.34 -4.53
C TYR A 530 -5.93 13.78 -4.56
N THR A 531 -5.84 14.48 -5.70
CA THR A 531 -6.26 15.89 -5.83
C THR A 531 -7.36 16.15 -6.87
N GLY A 532 -7.73 15.14 -7.66
CA GLY A 532 -8.67 15.31 -8.78
C GLY A 532 -8.19 16.32 -9.84
N PRO A 533 -9.01 16.61 -10.87
CA PRO A 533 -8.75 17.71 -11.80
C PRO A 533 -8.96 19.11 -11.18
N GLY A 534 -9.51 19.18 -9.96
CA GLY A 534 -9.87 20.42 -9.28
C GLY A 534 -8.71 21.42 -9.16
N ASN A 535 -9.04 22.71 -9.27
CA ASN A 535 -8.12 23.84 -9.10
C ASN A 535 -6.82 23.77 -9.92
N ARG A 536 -6.78 23.03 -11.05
CA ARG A 536 -5.58 22.94 -11.91
C ARG A 536 -5.03 24.31 -12.29
N SER A 537 -5.89 25.23 -12.75
CA SER A 537 -5.48 26.59 -13.14
C SER A 537 -4.90 27.39 -11.98
N ARG A 538 -5.48 27.30 -10.77
CA ARG A 538 -4.94 27.97 -9.57
C ARG A 538 -3.60 27.40 -9.12
N ARG A 539 -3.43 26.07 -9.19
CA ARG A 539 -2.15 25.40 -8.92
C ARG A 539 -1.06 25.86 -9.88
N LEU A 540 -1.37 25.90 -11.18
CA LEU A 540 -0.46 26.41 -12.20
C LEU A 540 -0.14 27.89 -11.98
N ALA A 541 -1.15 28.72 -11.70
CA ALA A 541 -0.96 30.14 -11.40
C ALA A 541 -0.07 30.36 -10.17
N PHE A 542 -0.31 29.62 -9.08
CA PHE A 542 0.49 29.69 -7.86
C PHE A 542 1.96 29.35 -8.15
N LEU A 543 2.21 28.21 -8.80
CA LEU A 543 3.56 27.77 -9.15
C LEU A 543 4.24 28.74 -10.12
N ALA A 544 3.51 29.27 -11.11
CA ALA A 544 4.08 30.16 -12.12
C ALA A 544 4.73 31.43 -11.53
N THR A 545 4.27 31.91 -10.36
CA THR A 545 4.87 33.06 -9.68
C THR A 545 6.31 32.86 -9.19
N PHE A 546 6.81 31.61 -9.20
CA PHE A 546 8.15 31.24 -8.78
C PHE A 546 9.08 30.85 -9.94
N LEU A 547 8.65 31.02 -11.20
CA LEU A 547 9.43 30.67 -12.40
C LEU A 547 10.68 31.54 -12.64
N ASP A 548 10.86 32.60 -11.85
CA ASP A 548 12.03 33.47 -11.86
C ASP A 548 12.79 33.43 -10.51
N ASP A 549 12.37 32.60 -9.55
CA ASP A 549 13.01 32.48 -8.24
C ASP A 549 14.30 31.64 -8.34
N VAL A 550 15.44 32.32 -8.40
CA VAL A 550 16.77 31.71 -8.49
C VAL A 550 17.35 31.30 -7.14
N THR A 551 16.58 31.39 -6.05
CA THR A 551 17.04 30.99 -4.71
C THR A 551 17.46 29.52 -4.73
N LEU A 552 18.71 29.25 -4.35
CA LEU A 552 19.29 27.92 -4.38
C LEU A 552 19.10 27.23 -3.03
N ARG A 553 18.41 26.09 -3.02
CA ARG A 553 18.44 25.16 -1.90
C ARG A 553 19.69 24.28 -2.00
N LYS A 554 20.44 24.18 -0.90
CA LYS A 554 21.56 23.24 -0.74
C LYS A 554 21.27 22.33 0.46
N MET A 555 21.23 21.03 0.24
CA MET A 555 21.19 20.08 1.34
C MET A 555 22.58 19.93 1.97
N PRO A 556 22.70 19.91 3.31
CA PRO A 556 23.96 19.54 3.96
C PRO A 556 24.28 18.06 3.71
N HIS A 557 25.56 17.72 3.69
CA HIS A 557 26.02 16.33 3.55
C HIS A 557 25.60 15.44 4.73
N ASP A 558 25.52 16.01 5.94
CA ASP A 558 24.96 15.36 7.12
C ASP A 558 23.53 15.88 7.36
N CYS A 559 22.55 15.23 6.74
CA CYS A 559 21.16 15.65 6.82
C CYS A 559 20.46 15.21 8.12
N GLU A 560 21.02 14.25 8.87
CA GLU A 560 20.37 13.62 10.02
C GLU A 560 20.08 14.59 11.17
N GLN A 561 20.89 15.64 11.31
CA GLN A 561 20.73 16.68 12.33
C GLN A 561 20.09 17.98 11.77
N SER A 562 19.63 17.98 10.53
CA SER A 562 19.12 19.17 9.85
C SER A 562 17.60 19.17 9.68
N LYS A 563 17.01 20.32 9.35
CA LYS A 563 15.60 20.42 8.90
C LYS A 563 15.33 19.66 7.60
N PHE A 564 16.37 19.25 6.88
CA PHE A 564 16.30 18.44 5.67
C PHE A 564 16.37 16.93 5.94
N LYS A 565 16.32 16.48 7.20
CA LYS A 565 16.23 15.05 7.51
C LYS A 565 14.95 14.46 6.90
N GLY A 566 15.02 13.25 6.35
CA GLY A 566 13.88 12.59 5.71
C GLY A 566 13.55 13.07 4.29
N PRO A 567 12.44 12.59 3.70
CA PRO A 567 12.09 12.82 2.29
C PRO A 567 11.48 14.22 2.05
N CYS A 568 12.26 15.27 2.27
CA CYS A 568 11.85 16.65 1.97
C CYS A 568 11.68 16.92 0.46
N ALA A 569 11.09 18.07 0.11
CA ALA A 569 10.90 18.55 -1.24
C ALA A 569 12.21 18.47 -2.04
N ALA A 570 12.18 17.69 -3.13
CA ALA A 570 13.34 17.39 -3.97
C ALA A 570 14.55 16.80 -3.20
N PHE A 571 14.33 15.94 -2.20
CA PHE A 571 15.40 15.29 -1.44
C PHE A 571 16.43 14.53 -2.30
N THR A 572 16.05 14.10 -3.51
CA THR A 572 16.96 13.44 -4.46
C THR A 572 17.91 14.41 -5.17
N PHE A 573 17.69 15.73 -5.08
CA PHE A 573 18.52 16.74 -5.71
C PHE A 573 19.35 17.47 -4.65
N PRO A 574 20.64 17.13 -4.41
CA PRO A 574 21.43 17.79 -3.36
C PRO A 574 21.46 19.32 -3.47
N ARG A 575 21.29 19.83 -4.70
CA ARG A 575 21.20 21.24 -5.04
C ARG A 575 20.09 21.44 -6.06
N ILE A 576 19.19 22.38 -5.80
CA ILE A 576 18.12 22.74 -6.75
C ILE A 576 17.69 24.19 -6.51
N THR A 577 17.47 24.94 -7.59
CA THR A 577 16.87 26.28 -7.46
C THR A 577 15.35 26.16 -7.31
N VAL A 578 14.71 27.15 -6.70
CA VAL A 578 13.24 27.19 -6.62
C VAL A 578 12.61 27.14 -8.01
N ARG A 579 13.15 27.90 -8.97
CA ARG A 579 12.75 27.85 -10.38
C ARG A 579 12.76 26.44 -10.95
N ASP A 580 13.87 25.73 -10.84
CA ASP A 580 14.02 24.40 -11.45
C ASP A 580 13.08 23.38 -10.77
N PHE A 581 12.88 23.49 -9.46
CA PHE A 581 11.87 22.71 -8.75
C PHE A 581 10.46 22.99 -9.27
N VAL A 582 10.09 24.25 -9.40
CA VAL A 582 8.77 24.67 -9.89
C VAL A 582 8.54 24.23 -11.33
N VAL A 583 9.56 24.30 -12.18
CA VAL A 583 9.55 23.77 -13.54
C VAL A 583 9.21 22.28 -13.54
N LEU A 584 9.84 21.49 -12.66
CA LEU A 584 9.51 20.07 -12.48
C LEU A 584 8.04 19.87 -12.06
N GLN A 585 7.55 20.65 -11.09
CA GLN A 585 6.17 20.56 -10.61
C GLN A 585 5.15 20.90 -11.71
N ILE A 586 5.37 21.98 -12.46
CA ILE A 586 4.48 22.42 -13.54
C ILE A 586 4.52 21.43 -14.71
N ALA A 587 5.71 20.96 -15.10
CA ALA A 587 5.86 19.95 -16.15
C ALA A 587 5.01 18.70 -15.85
N SER A 588 4.99 18.26 -14.59
CA SER A 588 4.12 17.15 -14.14
C SER A 588 2.63 17.46 -14.33
N ILE A 589 2.15 18.64 -13.89
CA ILE A 589 0.74 19.04 -14.03
C ILE A 589 0.31 19.19 -15.50
N LEU A 590 1.23 19.62 -16.36
CA LEU A 590 1.02 19.78 -17.80
C LEU A 590 1.18 18.47 -18.59
N GLY A 591 1.58 17.37 -17.94
CA GLY A 591 1.79 16.08 -18.59
C GLY A 591 2.98 16.07 -19.55
N LEU A 592 4.01 16.90 -19.31
CA LEU A 592 5.23 16.86 -20.11
C LEU A 592 5.98 15.54 -19.90
N PRO A 593 6.57 14.96 -20.97
CA PRO A 593 7.26 13.67 -20.88
C PRO A 593 8.62 13.77 -20.16
N ASP A 594 9.22 14.96 -20.13
CA ASP A 594 10.51 15.24 -19.51
C ASP A 594 10.58 14.76 -18.04
N ARG A 595 11.72 14.14 -17.65
CA ARG A 595 11.97 13.57 -16.32
C ARG A 595 13.28 14.09 -15.71
N PRO A 596 13.26 15.28 -15.09
CA PRO A 596 14.41 15.80 -14.37
C PRO A 596 14.93 14.85 -13.29
N ASN A 597 16.25 14.74 -13.20
CA ASN A 597 16.96 14.01 -12.15
C ASN A 597 18.21 14.77 -11.71
N GLU A 598 18.89 14.28 -10.67
CA GLU A 598 20.04 14.94 -10.06
C GLU A 598 21.25 15.17 -10.97
N LEU A 599 21.28 14.52 -12.15
CA LEU A 599 22.35 14.64 -13.14
C LEU A 599 22.02 15.61 -14.28
N TRP A 600 20.85 16.24 -14.27
CA TRP A 600 20.45 17.18 -15.33
C TRP A 600 21.36 18.41 -15.39
N THR A 601 21.79 18.72 -16.60
CA THR A 601 22.63 19.88 -16.92
C THR A 601 21.83 21.19 -16.93
N PRO A 602 22.48 22.35 -16.77
CA PRO A 602 21.80 23.65 -16.88
C PRO A 602 21.07 23.88 -18.21
N SER A 603 21.57 23.33 -19.32
CA SER A 603 20.92 23.44 -20.64
C SER A 603 19.63 22.63 -20.70
N GLN A 604 19.60 21.44 -20.11
CA GLN A 604 18.37 20.62 -20.02
C GLN A 604 17.29 21.31 -19.17
N TRP A 605 17.68 21.91 -18.03
CA TRP A 605 16.76 22.72 -17.22
C TRP A 605 16.22 23.94 -17.97
N THR A 606 17.08 24.64 -18.71
CA THR A 606 16.70 25.80 -19.52
C THR A 606 15.70 25.40 -20.61
N GLU A 607 15.93 24.26 -21.27
CA GLU A 607 15.02 23.74 -22.28
C GLU A 607 13.66 23.34 -21.69
N LEU A 608 13.64 22.68 -20.53
CA LEU A 608 12.38 22.35 -19.87
C LEU A 608 11.62 23.61 -19.40
N LEU A 609 12.32 24.61 -18.87
CA LEU A 609 11.72 25.91 -18.53
C LEU A 609 11.07 26.56 -19.77
N ARG A 610 11.74 26.52 -20.92
CA ARG A 610 11.20 27.03 -22.19
C ARG A 610 9.91 26.30 -22.59
N LYS A 611 9.91 24.95 -22.53
CA LYS A 611 8.71 24.13 -22.79
C LYS A 611 7.58 24.46 -21.83
N VAL A 612 7.87 24.58 -20.53
CA VAL A 612 6.89 24.94 -19.50
C VAL A 612 6.28 26.32 -19.76
N ARG A 613 7.08 27.35 -20.01
CA ARG A 613 6.58 28.70 -20.33
C ARG A 613 5.72 28.71 -21.58
N SER A 614 6.15 28.01 -22.63
CA SER A 614 5.37 27.88 -23.87
C SER A 614 4.00 27.26 -23.61
N ARG A 615 3.92 26.20 -22.80
CA ARG A 615 2.65 25.51 -22.52
C ARG A 615 1.77 26.28 -21.55
N LEU A 616 2.35 27.01 -20.60
CA LEU A 616 1.59 27.90 -19.71
C LEU A 616 0.95 29.07 -20.47
N ALA A 617 1.54 29.53 -21.57
CA ALA A 617 0.95 30.58 -22.40
C ALA A 617 -0.38 30.17 -23.04
N ASP A 618 -0.62 28.86 -23.19
CA ASP A 618 -1.88 28.29 -23.67
C ASP A 618 -2.96 28.21 -22.58
N GLU A 619 -2.60 28.44 -21.30
CA GLU A 619 -3.49 28.27 -20.15
C GLU A 619 -4.14 29.60 -19.74
N THR A 620 -5.42 29.56 -19.35
CA THR A 620 -6.08 30.71 -18.72
C THR A 620 -5.90 30.65 -17.20
N LEU A 621 -5.00 31.46 -16.67
CA LEU A 621 -4.61 31.45 -15.27
C LEU A 621 -5.22 32.63 -14.47
N PRO A 622 -5.75 32.41 -13.27
CA PRO A 622 -6.18 33.51 -12.40
C PRO A 622 -4.98 34.34 -11.92
N ASN A 623 -5.20 35.65 -11.72
CA ASN A 623 -4.17 36.53 -11.17
C ASN A 623 -4.14 36.46 -9.64
N LEU A 624 -3.12 35.77 -9.12
CA LEU A 624 -2.88 35.61 -7.68
C LEU A 624 -1.89 36.63 -7.10
N GLU A 625 -1.30 37.50 -7.91
CA GLU A 625 -0.34 38.50 -7.43
C GLU A 625 -0.96 39.88 -7.17
N LYS A 626 -1.98 40.26 -7.94
CA LYS A 626 -2.67 41.53 -7.74
C LYS A 626 -3.72 41.41 -6.64
N VAL A 627 -3.59 42.26 -5.62
CA VAL A 627 -4.67 42.59 -4.69
C VAL A 627 -5.53 43.63 -5.41
N LYS A 628 -6.84 43.40 -5.48
CA LYS A 628 -7.77 44.41 -6.00
C LYS A 628 -7.85 45.60 -5.07
#